data_AF-A0A087YIP9-F1
#
_entry.id   AF-A0A087YIP9-F1
#
_cell.length_a   1.000
_cell.length_b   1.000
_cell.length_c   1.000
_cell.angle_alpha   90.00
_cell.angle_beta   90.00
_cell.angle_gamma   90.00
#
_symmetry.space_group_name_H-M   'P 1'
#
loop_
_entity.id
_entity.type
_entity.pdbx_description
1 polymer ?
#
loop_
_entity_poly.entity_id
_entity_poly.type
_entity_poly.pdbx_seq_one_letter_code
_entity_poly.pdbx_strand_id
1 'polypeptide(L)'
;MEKTKGKCCEMKTNITGSVLLVNTIAVLLLHLVCSTVAAPGQLFETDPCGPEAAALKTNIRKLENKLLITTWMTEHLQMYRYFRPLGFAETDSKPQSGPAPDVNQNNNTLDNKMMKPIPPAGNLIVHDRDCSELYDRLRSPSGFYRIRPKLHQEPFLVYCDMEDGGGWTVFQRRRHGKVDFNRDWVDYRDGFGEFKLWNDEFWLGNEHMNALLSEDKNLVKIDLMDWDGKRSYAFYENFRITDEADKYRLQYGQYSGKAGDALTGGGGMVEQWSSCLSGMQFSTGDQDNDRFLQGSCAKENQAGWWFNRCHAANLNGKFYRRGKYKAEYDNGVVWGTWKGLWYSLRHTTMKVRPLVFLDIAGSGAGDI
;
A
#
# COMPACT_ATOMS: atom_id res chain seq x y z
N MET A 1 -24.21 44.32 -17.43
CA MET A 1 -22.86 44.78 -17.03
C MET A 1 -21.98 43.55 -16.88
N GLU A 2 -21.46 43.07 -18.00
CA GLU A 2 -20.30 42.18 -18.05
C GLU A 2 -19.05 42.95 -17.58
N LYS A 3 -18.03 42.19 -17.15
CA LYS A 3 -16.67 42.60 -16.74
C LYS A 3 -16.46 42.88 -15.25
N THR A 4 -16.29 41.81 -14.48
CA THR A 4 -15.23 41.69 -13.44
C THR A 4 -15.14 40.24 -12.92
N LYS A 5 -14.74 39.29 -13.77
CA LYS A 5 -14.17 38.01 -13.34
C LYS A 5 -13.00 37.71 -14.25
N GLY A 6 -11.79 37.91 -13.74
CA GLY A 6 -10.55 37.69 -14.47
C GLY A 6 -9.49 38.67 -14.02
N LYS A 7 -8.75 38.27 -12.97
CA LYS A 7 -7.35 38.66 -12.66
C LYS A 7 -6.98 38.13 -11.27
N CYS A 8 -6.61 36.86 -11.20
CA CYS A 8 -5.76 36.34 -10.13
C CYS A 8 -4.99 35.12 -10.67
N CYS A 9 -4.20 35.34 -11.72
CA CYS A 9 -3.18 34.40 -12.19
C CYS A 9 -2.21 35.20 -13.08
N GLU A 10 -1.49 36.13 -12.47
CA GLU A 10 -0.32 36.76 -13.09
C GLU A 10 0.46 37.52 -12.02
N MET A 11 1.45 36.87 -11.38
CA MET A 11 2.62 37.61 -10.92
C MET A 11 3.87 36.72 -10.77
N LYS A 12 4.69 36.80 -11.82
CA LYS A 12 6.15 37.00 -11.83
C LYS A 12 7.06 35.88 -11.27
N THR A 13 7.49 35.04 -12.19
CA THR A 13 8.89 34.62 -12.32
C THR A 13 9.80 35.82 -12.62
N ASN A 14 10.66 36.22 -11.68
CA ASN A 14 12.02 36.72 -11.90
C ASN A 14 12.60 37.25 -10.58
N ILE A 15 13.58 36.56 -10.02
CA ILE A 15 14.49 37.12 -9.01
C ILE A 15 15.93 36.86 -9.47
N THR A 16 16.55 37.91 -10.00
CA THR A 16 18.00 38.08 -10.08
C THR A 16 18.35 39.39 -9.38
N GLY A 17 19.32 39.36 -8.47
CA GLY A 17 20.11 40.54 -8.08
C GLY A 17 19.59 41.37 -6.91
N SER A 18 20.07 41.02 -5.71
CA SER A 18 20.48 41.90 -4.59
C SER A 18 19.99 43.37 -4.55
N VAL A 19 19.10 43.70 -3.61
CA VAL A 19 19.23 44.88 -2.71
C VAL A 19 18.51 44.55 -1.38
N LEU A 20 19.30 44.47 -0.30
CA LEU A 20 18.83 44.43 1.09
C LEU A 20 18.37 45.83 1.55
N LEU A 21 17.51 45.83 2.57
CA LEU A 21 17.00 46.98 3.35
C LEU A 21 15.89 47.80 2.69
N VAL A 22 14.65 47.33 2.82
CA VAL A 22 13.48 48.04 3.36
C VAL A 22 12.29 47.08 3.17
N ASN A 23 11.93 46.26 4.18
CA ASN A 23 10.55 45.73 4.31
C ASN A 23 10.24 44.86 5.55
N THR A 24 11.00 44.96 6.64
CA THR A 24 10.63 44.23 7.87
C THR A 24 9.47 44.89 8.65
N ILE A 25 9.17 46.17 8.39
CA ILE A 25 8.08 46.90 9.08
C ILE A 25 6.72 46.72 8.38
N ALA A 26 6.70 46.50 7.05
CA ALA A 26 5.47 46.27 6.29
C ALA A 26 4.84 44.89 6.58
N VAL A 27 5.65 43.87 6.88
CA VAL A 27 5.18 42.52 7.19
C VAL A 27 4.56 42.42 8.59
N LEU A 28 5.04 43.23 9.55
CA LEU A 28 4.50 43.26 10.92
C LEU A 28 3.16 44.02 11.03
N LEU A 29 2.92 45.03 10.18
CA LEU A 29 1.64 45.76 10.16
C LEU A 29 0.53 44.99 9.45
N LEU A 30 0.86 44.06 8.54
CA LEU A 30 -0.13 43.16 7.91
C LEU A 30 -0.60 42.01 8.82
N HIS A 31 0.19 41.65 9.84
CA HIS A 31 -0.23 40.65 10.85
C HIS A 31 -1.10 41.22 11.99
N LEU A 32 -1.20 42.55 12.12
CA LEU A 32 -1.94 43.20 13.21
C LEU A 32 -3.34 43.72 12.83
N VAL A 33 -3.72 43.66 11.54
CA VAL A 33 -5.02 44.19 11.05
C VAL A 33 -6.05 43.09 10.74
N CYS A 34 -5.71 41.80 10.89
CA CYS A 34 -6.67 40.70 10.64
C CYS A 34 -7.01 39.91 11.92
N SER A 35 -7.09 40.60 13.05
CA SER A 35 -7.41 39.99 14.35
C SER A 35 -8.57 40.72 15.03
N THR A 36 -9.65 41.02 14.32
CA THR A 36 -10.94 41.33 14.96
C THR A 36 -12.09 41.01 14.00
N VAL A 37 -13.15 40.42 14.56
CA VAL A 37 -14.42 40.00 13.93
C VAL A 37 -14.42 38.58 13.34
N ALA A 38 -14.59 37.59 14.22
CA ALA A 38 -15.19 36.30 13.85
C ALA A 38 -16.41 36.06 14.75
N ALA A 39 -17.59 36.02 14.13
CA ALA A 39 -18.82 35.41 14.67
C ALA A 39 -19.39 34.48 13.59
N PRO A 40 -20.10 33.41 13.96
CA PRO A 40 -20.12 32.16 13.19
C PRO A 40 -21.19 32.16 12.10
N GLY A 41 -20.79 31.82 10.87
CA GLY A 41 -21.69 31.63 9.74
C GLY A 41 -21.02 30.73 8.70
N GLN A 42 -21.71 29.67 8.32
CA GLN A 42 -21.28 28.63 7.38
C GLN A 42 -20.77 29.21 6.05
N LEU A 43 -19.57 28.82 5.64
CA LEU A 43 -19.14 28.78 4.25
C LEU A 43 -18.24 27.55 4.08
N PHE A 44 -18.77 26.53 3.41
CA PHE A 44 -17.96 25.47 2.82
C PHE A 44 -17.14 26.12 1.69
N GLU A 45 -15.91 26.54 1.99
CA GLU A 45 -14.92 26.79 0.95
C GLU A 45 -14.44 25.44 0.43
N THR A 46 -15.00 25.02 -0.70
CA THR A 46 -14.38 24.01 -1.54
C THR A 46 -13.08 24.60 -2.10
N ASP A 47 -11.95 24.07 -1.64
CA ASP A 47 -10.61 24.47 -2.05
C ASP A 47 -10.47 24.37 -3.59
N PRO A 48 -10.26 25.49 -4.32
CA PRO A 48 -10.21 25.51 -5.77
C PRO A 48 -8.98 24.79 -6.36
N CYS A 49 -7.99 24.45 -5.52
CA CYS A 49 -6.77 23.74 -5.93
C CYS A 49 -6.89 22.21 -5.91
N GLY A 50 -7.99 21.63 -5.42
CA GLY A 50 -8.16 20.18 -5.27
C GLY A 50 -7.77 19.34 -6.51
N PRO A 51 -8.31 19.62 -7.71
CA PRO A 51 -8.04 18.79 -8.89
C PRO A 51 -6.61 18.98 -9.44
N GLU A 52 -6.06 20.19 -9.39
CA GLU A 52 -4.69 20.46 -9.86
C GLU A 52 -3.65 19.88 -8.89
N ALA A 53 -3.88 19.99 -7.59
CA ALA A 53 -3.04 19.37 -6.57
C ALA A 53 -3.09 17.84 -6.64
N ALA A 54 -4.26 17.24 -6.88
CA ALA A 54 -4.41 15.80 -7.12
C ALA A 54 -3.64 15.35 -8.37
N ALA A 55 -3.78 16.07 -9.49
CA ALA A 55 -3.04 15.77 -10.71
C ALA A 55 -1.51 15.90 -10.51
N LEU A 56 -1.08 16.92 -9.76
CA LEU A 56 0.33 17.12 -9.42
C LEU A 56 0.85 15.98 -8.51
N LYS A 57 0.10 15.57 -7.49
CA LYS A 57 0.44 14.40 -6.65
C LYS A 57 0.58 13.14 -7.48
N THR A 58 -0.38 12.85 -8.37
CA THR A 58 -0.29 11.70 -9.28
C THR A 58 0.95 11.79 -10.18
N ASN A 59 1.31 12.97 -10.68
CA ASN A 59 2.52 13.16 -11.49
C ASN A 59 3.80 12.98 -10.68
N ILE A 60 3.91 13.58 -9.49
CA ILE A 60 5.05 13.41 -8.57
C ILE A 60 5.23 11.94 -8.29
N ARG A 61 4.14 11.24 -7.99
CA ARG A 61 4.18 9.82 -7.68
C ARG A 61 4.56 8.95 -8.87
N LYS A 62 4.04 9.24 -10.07
CA LYS A 62 4.52 8.59 -11.31
C LYS A 62 6.02 8.79 -11.50
N LEU A 63 6.53 9.98 -11.19
CA LEU A 63 7.95 10.29 -11.25
C LEU A 63 8.74 9.57 -10.14
N GLU A 64 8.25 9.50 -8.91
CA GLU A 64 8.86 8.76 -7.80
C GLU A 64 8.92 7.27 -8.08
N ASN A 65 7.82 6.69 -8.60
CA ASN A 65 7.79 5.30 -9.04
C ASN A 65 8.80 5.09 -10.18
N LYS A 66 8.83 5.98 -11.18
CA LYS A 66 9.81 5.91 -12.27
C LYS A 66 11.25 6.06 -11.77
N LEU A 67 11.49 6.91 -10.78
CA LEU A 67 12.79 7.10 -10.15
C LEU A 67 13.20 5.85 -9.39
N LEU A 68 12.33 5.32 -8.53
CA LEU A 68 12.54 4.07 -7.79
C LEU A 68 12.86 2.92 -8.75
N ILE A 69 12.12 2.83 -9.86
CA ILE A 69 12.35 1.88 -10.94
C ILE A 69 13.72 2.08 -11.58
N THR A 70 14.10 3.31 -11.89
CA THR A 70 15.37 3.62 -12.57
C THR A 70 16.56 3.36 -11.65
N THR A 71 16.46 3.75 -10.38
CA THR A 71 17.45 3.46 -9.35
C THR A 71 17.61 1.97 -9.17
N TRP A 72 16.50 1.23 -9.03
CA TRP A 72 16.52 -0.23 -8.98
C TRP A 72 17.16 -0.84 -10.23
N MET A 73 16.81 -0.37 -11.44
CA MET A 73 17.42 -0.85 -12.69
C MET A 73 18.91 -0.58 -12.74
N THR A 74 19.36 0.56 -12.22
CA THR A 74 20.76 0.96 -12.17
C THR A 74 21.53 0.08 -11.20
N GLU A 75 21.02 -0.12 -9.98
CA GLU A 75 21.58 -1.01 -8.96
C GLU A 75 21.60 -2.45 -9.46
N HIS A 76 20.55 -2.89 -10.14
CA HIS A 76 20.46 -4.19 -10.76
C HIS A 76 21.51 -4.37 -11.87
N LEU A 77 21.63 -3.41 -12.79
CA LEU A 77 22.66 -3.44 -13.83
C LEU A 77 24.08 -3.41 -13.25
N GLN A 78 24.30 -2.67 -12.16
CA GLN A 78 25.58 -2.63 -11.45
C GLN A 78 25.89 -3.95 -10.74
N MET A 79 24.89 -4.57 -10.10
CA MET A 79 25.04 -5.82 -9.37
C MET A 79 25.25 -7.03 -10.29
N TYR A 80 24.67 -7.02 -11.50
CA TYR A 80 24.66 -8.17 -12.41
C TYR A 80 25.47 -7.99 -13.70
N ARG A 81 26.10 -6.83 -13.98
CA ARG A 81 27.16 -6.72 -14.99
C ARG A 81 28.52 -6.87 -14.35
N TYR A 82 29.15 -8.01 -14.62
CA TYR A 82 30.60 -8.19 -14.60
C TYR A 82 31.26 -7.15 -15.51
N PHE A 83 31.63 -5.98 -14.97
CA PHE A 83 32.74 -5.21 -15.51
C PHE A 83 34.02 -5.74 -14.86
N ARG A 84 34.68 -6.71 -15.51
CA ARG A 84 36.15 -6.70 -15.51
C ARG A 84 36.54 -5.65 -16.53
N PRO A 85 37.20 -4.55 -16.16
CA PRO A 85 37.97 -3.80 -17.14
C PRO A 85 38.90 -4.80 -17.83
N LEU A 86 38.89 -4.83 -19.16
CA LEU A 86 39.94 -5.47 -19.94
C LEU A 86 41.25 -4.74 -19.59
N GLY A 87 41.94 -5.25 -18.57
CA GLY A 87 43.32 -4.91 -18.31
C GLY A 87 44.13 -5.41 -19.48
N PHE A 88 44.75 -4.47 -20.18
CA PHE A 88 45.75 -4.75 -21.21
C PHE A 88 46.79 -5.75 -20.68
N ALA A 89 47.14 -6.70 -21.52
CA ALA A 89 48.26 -7.59 -21.28
C ALA A 89 49.55 -6.76 -21.26
N GLU A 90 50.23 -6.74 -20.11
CA GLU A 90 51.66 -6.46 -20.04
C GLU A 90 52.35 -7.67 -19.44
N THR A 91 53.27 -8.21 -20.22
CA THR A 91 54.29 -9.19 -19.87
C THR A 91 55.30 -8.57 -18.91
N ASP A 92 55.59 -9.21 -17.77
CA ASP A 92 56.93 -9.79 -17.51
C ASP A 92 57.13 -10.31 -16.07
N SER A 93 57.78 -11.49 -16.01
CA SER A 93 58.69 -12.03 -14.98
C SER A 93 58.27 -12.22 -13.50
N LYS A 94 58.37 -13.49 -13.05
CA LYS A 94 58.50 -14.02 -11.66
C LYS A 94 59.96 -13.83 -11.13
N PRO A 95 60.43 -14.21 -9.89
CA PRO A 95 59.85 -15.13 -8.86
C PRO A 95 60.09 -14.86 -7.32
N GLN A 96 59.43 -15.70 -6.45
CA GLN A 96 59.76 -16.14 -5.05
C GLN A 96 59.67 -15.09 -3.89
N SER A 97 59.36 -15.36 -2.60
CA SER A 97 59.30 -16.52 -1.65
C SER A 97 58.43 -16.16 -0.39
N GLY A 98 57.98 -17.13 0.44
CA GLY A 98 57.04 -16.96 1.61
C GLY A 98 57.67 -16.51 2.95
N PRO A 99 57.17 -16.82 4.19
CA PRO A 99 55.86 -17.31 4.70
C PRO A 99 55.19 -16.37 5.77
N ALA A 100 54.06 -16.79 6.36
CA ALA A 100 53.12 -16.08 7.30
C ALA A 100 53.69 -15.63 8.69
N PRO A 101 52.92 -14.89 9.53
CA PRO A 101 52.04 -15.53 10.52
C PRO A 101 50.71 -14.79 10.91
N ASP A 102 49.90 -15.53 11.68
CA ASP A 102 48.63 -15.25 12.39
C ASP A 102 48.46 -13.88 13.08
N VAL A 103 47.22 -13.39 13.20
CA VAL A 103 46.53 -13.18 14.51
C VAL A 103 45.00 -13.21 14.33
N ASN A 104 44.42 -14.02 15.20
CA ASN A 104 43.02 -14.33 15.45
C ASN A 104 42.28 -13.19 16.18
N GLN A 105 41.10 -12.77 15.74
CA GLN A 105 40.06 -12.23 16.63
C GLN A 105 38.67 -12.69 16.21
N ASN A 106 38.19 -13.70 16.93
CA ASN A 106 36.78 -13.99 17.13
C ASN A 106 36.06 -12.75 17.68
N ASN A 107 34.96 -12.35 17.04
CA ASN A 107 33.86 -11.69 17.72
C ASN A 107 32.53 -12.25 17.21
N ASN A 108 31.77 -12.79 18.16
CA ASN A 108 30.40 -13.23 18.01
C ASN A 108 29.52 -12.16 17.35
N THR A 109 28.87 -12.52 16.25
CA THR A 109 27.60 -11.91 15.83
C THR A 109 26.70 -12.99 15.26
N LEU A 110 25.92 -13.62 16.14
CA LEU A 110 24.56 -14.02 15.76
C LEU A 110 23.81 -12.73 15.40
N ASP A 111 23.18 -12.73 14.22
CA ASP A 111 22.26 -11.71 13.66
C ASP A 111 22.71 -11.07 12.33
N ASN A 112 23.26 -11.89 11.43
CA ASN A 112 23.36 -11.56 10.00
C ASN A 112 22.70 -12.66 9.15
N LYS A 113 21.39 -12.89 9.36
CA LYS A 113 20.59 -13.62 8.36
C LYS A 113 20.31 -12.67 7.20
N MET A 114 21.29 -12.62 6.30
CA MET A 114 21.31 -12.05 4.95
C MET A 114 20.03 -11.31 4.52
N MET A 115 20.18 -10.00 4.33
CA MET A 115 19.43 -9.23 3.36
C MET A 115 19.46 -10.01 2.04
N LYS A 116 18.43 -10.83 1.74
CA LYS A 116 18.33 -11.49 0.43
C LYS A 116 18.10 -10.38 -0.60
N PRO A 117 19.02 -10.15 -1.56
CA PRO A 117 18.76 -9.25 -2.66
C PRO A 117 17.51 -9.70 -3.40
N ILE A 118 16.73 -8.72 -3.87
CA ILE A 118 15.55 -8.94 -4.70
C ILE A 118 15.96 -9.87 -5.86
N PRO A 119 15.23 -10.97 -6.13
CA PRO A 119 15.51 -11.79 -7.30
C PRO A 119 15.49 -10.90 -8.54
N PRO A 120 16.39 -11.14 -9.52
CA PRO A 120 16.48 -10.34 -10.72
C PRO A 120 15.08 -10.25 -11.33
N ALA A 121 14.56 -9.04 -11.57
CA ALA A 121 13.43 -8.90 -12.47
C ALA A 121 13.96 -9.28 -13.86
N GLY A 122 13.98 -10.60 -14.10
CA GLY A 122 14.42 -11.21 -15.33
C GLY A 122 13.47 -10.75 -16.41
N ASN A 123 14.04 -10.02 -17.37
CA ASN A 123 13.44 -9.49 -18.59
C ASN A 123 12.58 -8.23 -18.46
N LEU A 124 12.89 -7.28 -19.35
CA LEU A 124 12.14 -6.03 -19.59
C LEU A 124 10.72 -6.27 -20.14
N ILE A 125 10.36 -7.52 -20.41
CA ILE A 125 9.09 -7.93 -20.99
C ILE A 125 8.34 -8.76 -19.94
N VAL A 126 7.38 -8.11 -19.28
CA VAL A 126 6.52 -8.71 -18.26
C VAL A 126 5.24 -9.17 -18.93
N HIS A 127 5.01 -10.48 -18.93
CA HIS A 127 3.81 -11.11 -19.49
C HIS A 127 2.91 -11.75 -18.44
N ASP A 128 3.44 -12.06 -17.25
CA ASP A 128 2.69 -12.75 -16.21
C ASP A 128 1.57 -11.83 -15.69
N ARG A 129 0.33 -12.33 -15.69
CA ARG A 129 -0.85 -11.59 -15.24
C ARG A 129 -0.81 -11.32 -13.75
N ASP A 130 -0.34 -12.29 -12.97
CA ASP A 130 -0.24 -12.23 -11.52
C ASP A 130 0.94 -13.10 -11.01
N CYS A 131 1.10 -13.15 -9.70
CA CYS A 131 2.13 -13.96 -9.06
C CYS A 131 1.93 -15.47 -9.25
N SER A 132 0.72 -15.94 -9.57
CA SER A 132 0.44 -17.36 -9.77
C SER A 132 1.04 -17.86 -11.09
N GLU A 133 0.87 -17.12 -12.18
CA GLU A 133 1.51 -17.43 -13.46
C GLU A 133 3.03 -17.39 -13.38
N LEU A 134 3.56 -16.37 -12.68
CA LEU A 134 4.99 -16.25 -12.43
C LEU A 134 5.52 -17.48 -11.66
N TYR A 135 4.80 -17.91 -10.61
CA TYR A 135 5.19 -19.06 -9.81
C TYR A 135 5.14 -20.36 -10.61
N ASP A 136 4.11 -20.56 -11.43
CA ASP A 136 3.98 -21.74 -12.27
C ASP A 136 5.11 -21.83 -13.30
N ARG A 137 5.50 -20.69 -13.87
CA ARG A 137 6.54 -20.60 -14.89
C ARG A 137 7.95 -20.76 -14.33
N LEU A 138 8.27 -20.10 -13.22
CA LEU A 138 9.65 -19.96 -12.72
C LEU A 138 9.93 -20.55 -11.35
N ARG A 139 8.89 -20.89 -10.58
CA ARG A 139 9.01 -21.31 -9.17
C ARG A 139 9.89 -20.35 -8.36
N SER A 140 9.70 -19.06 -8.61
CA SER A 140 10.53 -18.01 -8.03
C SER A 140 10.31 -17.90 -6.51
N PRO A 141 11.31 -17.43 -5.73
CA PRO A 141 11.13 -17.21 -4.29
C PRO A 141 10.18 -16.04 -4.01
N SER A 142 9.76 -15.86 -2.75
CA SER A 142 8.99 -14.67 -2.36
C SER A 142 9.80 -13.39 -2.59
N GLY A 143 9.14 -12.32 -3.05
CA GLY A 143 9.82 -11.08 -3.38
C GLY A 143 8.94 -10.10 -4.15
N PHE A 144 9.51 -8.95 -4.51
CA PHE A 144 8.84 -8.00 -5.38
C PHE A 144 9.08 -8.34 -6.85
N TYR A 145 7.99 -8.38 -7.62
CA TYR A 145 7.98 -8.70 -9.04
C TYR A 145 7.08 -7.73 -9.78
N ARG A 146 7.30 -7.61 -11.09
CA ARG A 146 6.36 -6.91 -11.95
C ARG A 146 5.38 -7.90 -12.54
N ILE A 147 4.12 -7.50 -12.60
CA ILE A 147 3.05 -8.24 -13.26
C ILE A 147 2.27 -7.31 -14.18
N ARG A 148 1.51 -7.88 -15.11
CA ARG A 148 0.67 -7.15 -16.06
C ARG A 148 -0.68 -7.86 -16.21
N PRO A 149 -1.65 -7.60 -15.30
CA PRO A 149 -2.96 -8.28 -15.35
C PRO A 149 -3.73 -8.03 -16.65
N LYS A 150 -3.72 -6.78 -17.14
CA LYS A 150 -4.41 -6.37 -18.37
C LYS A 150 -3.41 -6.00 -19.48
N LEU A 151 -3.63 -6.53 -20.69
CA LEU A 151 -2.75 -6.28 -21.86
C LEU A 151 -2.58 -4.80 -22.20
N HIS A 152 -3.57 -3.95 -21.93
CA HIS A 152 -3.51 -2.52 -22.26
C HIS A 152 -3.00 -1.64 -21.10
N GLN A 153 -2.62 -2.23 -19.96
CA GLN A 153 -2.10 -1.52 -18.80
C GLN A 153 -0.57 -1.63 -18.71
N GLU A 154 0.08 -0.62 -18.14
CA GLU A 154 1.51 -0.71 -17.79
C GLU A 154 1.74 -1.74 -16.67
N PRO A 155 2.80 -2.55 -16.75
CA PRO A 155 3.16 -3.46 -15.66
C PRO A 155 3.47 -2.69 -14.38
N PHE A 156 3.05 -3.23 -13.23
CA PHE A 156 3.28 -2.62 -11.92
C PHE A 156 3.91 -3.61 -10.93
N LEU A 157 4.52 -3.06 -9.88
CA LEU A 157 5.26 -3.83 -8.88
C LEU A 157 4.31 -4.39 -7.82
N VAL A 158 4.46 -5.67 -7.49
CA VAL A 158 3.71 -6.38 -6.45
C VAL A 158 4.63 -7.22 -5.60
N TYR A 159 4.23 -7.52 -4.38
CA TYR A 159 4.90 -8.55 -3.59
C TYR A 159 4.24 -9.90 -3.86
N CYS A 160 5.02 -10.86 -4.37
CA CYS A 160 4.60 -12.24 -4.50
C CYS A 160 5.01 -13.04 -3.27
N ASP A 161 4.03 -13.58 -2.56
CA ASP A 161 4.23 -14.54 -1.48
C ASP A 161 4.17 -15.96 -2.03
N MET A 162 5.34 -16.59 -2.11
CA MET A 162 5.55 -17.92 -2.64
C MET A 162 5.76 -18.97 -1.54
N GLU A 163 5.78 -18.55 -0.27
CA GLU A 163 6.02 -19.43 0.89
C GLU A 163 4.72 -20.07 1.40
N ASP A 164 3.56 -19.44 1.17
CA ASP A 164 2.25 -19.91 1.60
C ASP A 164 1.52 -20.73 0.53
N GLY A 165 2.15 -21.81 0.07
CA GLY A 165 1.60 -22.66 -1.00
C GLY A 165 1.70 -22.06 -2.41
N GLY A 166 2.47 -20.98 -2.58
CA GLY A 166 2.80 -20.41 -3.89
C GLY A 166 1.74 -19.48 -4.49
N GLY A 167 2.20 -18.53 -5.30
CA GLY A 167 1.36 -17.81 -6.26
C GLY A 167 0.50 -16.68 -5.70
N TRP A 168 0.72 -16.21 -4.47
CA TRP A 168 -0.10 -15.15 -3.89
C TRP A 168 0.39 -13.76 -4.27
N THR A 169 -0.50 -12.92 -4.77
CA THR A 169 -0.25 -11.49 -5.00
C THR A 169 -0.74 -10.68 -3.80
N VAL A 170 0.16 -10.05 -3.05
CA VAL A 170 -0.19 -9.27 -1.85
C VAL A 170 -0.61 -7.85 -2.25
N PHE A 171 -1.78 -7.41 -1.80
CA PHE A 171 -2.29 -6.07 -2.09
C PHE A 171 -2.45 -5.17 -0.86
N GLN A 172 -2.40 -5.73 0.34
CA GLN A 172 -2.32 -4.96 1.58
C GLN A 172 -1.40 -5.65 2.59
N ARG A 173 -0.59 -4.87 3.31
CA ARG A 173 0.20 -5.37 4.43
C ARG A 173 0.34 -4.35 5.55
N ARG A 174 0.10 -4.77 6.79
CA ARG A 174 0.37 -4.05 8.04
C ARG A 174 1.24 -4.89 8.97
N ARG A 175 2.17 -4.28 9.70
CA ARG A 175 3.15 -4.96 10.55
C ARG A 175 3.74 -4.12 11.69
N HIS A 176 4.04 -2.85 11.46
CA HIS A 176 4.81 -2.02 12.40
C HIS A 176 4.29 -0.57 12.57
N GLY A 177 3.36 -0.14 11.73
CA GLY A 177 2.75 1.18 11.77
C GLY A 177 3.72 2.30 11.39
N LYS A 178 4.55 2.11 10.37
CA LYS A 178 5.42 3.16 9.80
C LYS A 178 4.71 3.93 8.70
N VAL A 179 3.80 3.28 7.97
CA VAL A 179 3.03 3.93 6.91
C VAL A 179 1.69 4.41 7.48
N ASP A 180 1.36 5.66 7.21
CA ASP A 180 0.07 6.25 7.52
C ASP A 180 -0.97 5.83 6.47
N PHE A 181 -2.07 5.25 6.94
CA PHE A 181 -3.21 4.79 6.13
C PHE A 181 -4.38 5.78 6.18
N ASN A 182 -4.28 6.90 6.90
CA ASN A 182 -5.23 7.99 6.80
C ASN A 182 -4.95 8.83 5.55
N ARG A 183 -5.37 8.30 4.39
CA ARG A 183 -5.07 8.86 3.06
C ARG A 183 -6.32 9.28 2.32
N ASP A 184 -6.12 10.17 1.35
CA ASP A 184 -7.18 10.67 0.47
C ASP A 184 -7.55 9.64 -0.63
N TRP A 185 -8.60 9.95 -1.40
CA TRP A 185 -9.10 9.07 -2.46
C TRP A 185 -8.04 8.74 -3.51
N VAL A 186 -7.27 9.75 -3.91
CA VAL A 186 -6.25 9.62 -4.97
C VAL A 186 -5.11 8.72 -4.51
N ASP A 187 -4.67 8.86 -3.26
CA ASP A 187 -3.71 7.95 -2.66
C ASP A 187 -4.28 6.52 -2.61
N TYR A 188 -5.51 6.29 -2.12
CA TYR A 188 -6.09 4.94 -2.11
C TYR A 188 -6.29 4.34 -3.51
N ARG A 189 -6.58 5.18 -4.51
CA ARG A 189 -6.67 4.79 -5.92
C ARG A 189 -5.33 4.32 -6.47
N ASP A 190 -4.29 5.14 -6.29
CA ASP A 190 -2.95 4.95 -6.88
C ASP A 190 -2.05 4.04 -6.02
N GLY A 191 -2.48 3.66 -4.81
CA GLY A 191 -1.74 2.84 -3.82
C GLY A 191 -1.01 3.70 -2.79
N PHE A 192 -0.17 3.18 -1.90
CA PHE A 192 0.84 3.93 -1.11
C PHE A 192 1.64 2.97 -0.24
N GLY A 193 2.72 3.48 0.36
CA GLY A 193 3.61 2.72 1.23
C GLY A 193 4.96 2.44 0.58
N GLU A 194 5.69 1.49 1.16
CA GLU A 194 7.04 1.14 0.72
C GLU A 194 7.03 -0.21 0.00
N PHE A 195 7.77 -0.30 -1.11
CA PHE A 195 7.90 -1.51 -1.93
C PHE A 195 9.38 -1.90 -2.07
N LYS A 196 10.14 -1.83 -0.98
CA LYS A 196 11.60 -2.00 -0.96
C LYS A 196 12.00 -3.27 -0.22
N LEU A 197 11.42 -3.49 0.96
CA LEU A 197 11.71 -4.60 1.85
C LEU A 197 10.52 -5.54 1.97
N TRP A 198 10.80 -6.81 2.20
CA TRP A 198 9.78 -7.85 2.36
C TRP A 198 8.80 -7.58 3.51
N ASN A 199 9.17 -6.73 4.47
CA ASN A 199 8.38 -6.41 5.65
C ASN A 199 7.74 -5.02 5.61
N ASP A 200 7.78 -4.34 4.46
CA ASP A 200 7.16 -3.04 4.28
C ASP A 200 5.64 -3.09 4.39
N GLU A 201 5.05 -1.94 4.70
CA GLU A 201 3.62 -1.75 4.75
C GLU A 201 3.19 -0.97 3.50
N PHE A 202 2.11 -1.42 2.90
CA PHE A 202 1.59 -0.78 1.69
C PHE A 202 0.13 -1.11 1.47
N TRP A 203 -0.48 -0.26 0.66
CA TRP A 203 -1.73 -0.49 -0.06
C TRP A 203 -1.39 -0.48 -1.54
N LEU A 204 -1.75 -1.53 -2.27
CA LEU A 204 -1.37 -1.66 -3.68
C LEU A 204 -2.02 -0.59 -4.57
N GLY A 205 -3.24 -0.16 -4.22
CA GLY A 205 -4.02 0.81 -4.98
C GLY A 205 -5.26 0.17 -5.56
N ASN A 206 -6.39 0.87 -5.45
CA ASN A 206 -7.68 0.35 -5.89
C ASN A 206 -7.73 0.07 -7.39
N GLU A 207 -7.04 0.86 -8.20
CA GLU A 207 -6.97 0.62 -9.66
C GLU A 207 -6.20 -0.66 -9.99
N HIS A 208 -5.07 -0.89 -9.31
CA HIS A 208 -4.28 -2.11 -9.45
C HIS A 208 -5.02 -3.35 -8.91
N MET A 209 -5.76 -3.18 -7.80
CA MET A 209 -6.61 -4.23 -7.26
C MET A 209 -7.78 -4.55 -8.19
N ASN A 210 -8.43 -3.56 -8.82
CA ASN A 210 -9.48 -3.81 -9.81
C ASN A 210 -8.91 -4.62 -10.99
N ALA A 211 -7.72 -4.27 -11.46
CA ALA A 211 -7.07 -5.01 -12.53
C ALA A 211 -6.82 -6.49 -12.16
N LEU A 212 -6.49 -6.78 -10.90
CA LEU A 212 -6.30 -8.15 -10.39
C LEU A 212 -7.60 -8.89 -10.08
N LEU A 213 -8.62 -8.18 -9.59
CA LEU A 213 -9.82 -8.76 -8.97
C LEU A 213 -11.07 -8.65 -9.84
N SER A 214 -10.95 -8.15 -11.08
CA SER A 214 -12.09 -7.92 -11.98
C SER A 214 -12.59 -9.17 -12.69
N GLU A 215 -11.76 -10.20 -12.83
CA GLU A 215 -12.19 -11.49 -13.40
C GLU A 215 -12.92 -12.33 -12.35
N ASP A 216 -13.92 -13.12 -12.78
CA ASP A 216 -14.57 -14.08 -11.90
C ASP A 216 -13.59 -15.22 -11.58
N LYS A 217 -13.62 -15.73 -10.33
CA LYS A 217 -12.75 -16.79 -9.74
C LYS A 217 -11.47 -16.33 -9.01
N ASN A 218 -11.57 -15.31 -8.16
CA ASN A 218 -10.49 -14.95 -7.24
C ASN A 218 -10.72 -15.54 -5.84
N LEU A 219 -9.65 -16.05 -5.24
CA LEU A 219 -9.60 -16.40 -3.83
C LEU A 219 -8.74 -15.36 -3.11
N VAL A 220 -9.32 -14.69 -2.12
CA VAL A 220 -8.58 -13.79 -1.23
C VAL A 220 -8.34 -14.45 0.11
N LYS A 221 -7.08 -14.47 0.55
CA LYS A 221 -6.67 -14.87 1.89
C LYS A 221 -6.30 -13.64 2.69
N ILE A 222 -6.81 -13.56 3.92
CA ILE A 222 -6.49 -12.53 4.90
C ILE A 222 -5.79 -13.21 6.07
N ASP A 223 -4.50 -12.94 6.23
CA ASP A 223 -3.68 -13.41 7.34
C ASP A 223 -3.67 -12.38 8.47
N LEU A 224 -3.92 -12.84 9.70
CA LEU A 224 -4.01 -12.01 10.89
C LEU A 224 -3.05 -12.51 11.98
N MET A 225 -2.41 -11.60 12.71
CA MET A 225 -1.61 -11.91 13.90
C MET A 225 -1.88 -10.93 15.04
N ASP A 226 -2.00 -11.45 16.24
CA ASP A 226 -2.10 -10.67 17.47
C ASP A 226 -0.72 -10.35 18.08
N TRP A 227 -0.70 -9.64 19.21
CA TRP A 227 0.54 -9.25 19.87
C TRP A 227 1.24 -10.37 20.63
N ASP A 228 0.52 -11.47 20.91
CA ASP A 228 1.04 -12.69 21.54
C ASP A 228 1.57 -13.69 20.50
N GLY A 229 1.53 -13.33 19.21
CA GLY A 229 1.98 -14.17 18.10
C GLY A 229 0.96 -15.23 17.66
N LYS A 230 -0.26 -15.23 18.21
CA LYS A 230 -1.33 -16.12 17.73
C LYS A 230 -1.77 -15.63 16.36
N ARG A 231 -2.04 -16.58 15.48
CA ARG A 231 -2.44 -16.33 14.08
C ARG A 231 -3.85 -16.81 13.84
N SER A 232 -4.52 -16.13 12.92
CA SER A 232 -5.78 -16.59 12.35
C SER A 232 -5.83 -16.20 10.87
N TYR A 233 -6.77 -16.77 10.13
CA TYR A 233 -6.94 -16.50 8.71
C TYR A 233 -8.42 -16.51 8.32
N ALA A 234 -8.71 -15.80 7.23
CA ALA A 234 -10.00 -15.80 6.56
C ALA A 234 -9.79 -15.94 5.05
N PHE A 235 -10.62 -16.76 4.42
CA PHE A 235 -10.70 -16.91 2.97
C PHE A 235 -12.04 -16.40 2.48
N TYR A 236 -12.02 -15.74 1.33
CA TYR A 236 -13.20 -15.27 0.63
C TYR A 236 -13.10 -15.64 -0.85
N GLU A 237 -14.04 -16.45 -1.32
CA GLU A 237 -14.17 -16.80 -2.72
C GLU A 237 -14.82 -15.67 -3.53
N ASN A 238 -14.60 -15.64 -4.84
CA ASN A 238 -15.17 -14.66 -5.77
C ASN A 238 -15.05 -13.21 -5.28
N PHE A 239 -13.94 -12.91 -4.61
CA PHE A 239 -13.66 -11.57 -4.12
C PHE A 239 -13.38 -10.66 -5.33
N ARG A 240 -14.15 -9.59 -5.46
CA ARG A 240 -14.06 -8.66 -6.57
C ARG A 240 -14.31 -7.23 -6.12
N ILE A 241 -13.72 -6.30 -6.85
CA ILE A 241 -14.01 -4.88 -6.70
C ILE A 241 -14.38 -4.29 -8.06
N THR A 242 -15.37 -3.39 -8.10
CA THR A 242 -15.73 -2.69 -9.33
C THR A 242 -14.71 -1.61 -9.68
N ASP A 243 -14.95 -0.88 -10.77
CA ASP A 243 -14.07 0.20 -11.23
C ASP A 243 -14.27 1.50 -10.42
N GLU A 244 -13.53 2.56 -10.78
CA GLU A 244 -13.67 3.85 -10.12
C GLU A 244 -15.06 4.47 -10.29
N ALA A 245 -15.75 4.19 -11.41
CA ALA A 245 -17.07 4.74 -11.70
C ALA A 245 -18.11 4.25 -10.69
N ASP A 246 -18.01 2.98 -10.27
CA ASP A 246 -18.79 2.42 -9.16
C ASP A 246 -18.03 2.43 -7.82
N LYS A 247 -17.02 3.30 -7.69
CA LYS A 247 -16.32 3.57 -6.43
C LYS A 247 -15.68 2.33 -5.79
N TYR A 248 -15.12 1.45 -6.62
CA TYR A 248 -14.43 0.24 -6.17
C TYR A 248 -15.27 -0.64 -5.23
N ARG A 249 -16.56 -0.77 -5.50
CA ARG A 249 -17.52 -1.52 -4.67
C ARG A 249 -17.05 -2.95 -4.44
N LEU A 250 -17.01 -3.36 -3.18
CA LEU A 250 -16.60 -4.70 -2.78
C LEU A 250 -17.72 -5.71 -2.97
N GLN A 251 -17.39 -6.89 -3.47
CA GLN A 251 -18.25 -8.07 -3.43
C GLN A 251 -17.39 -9.31 -3.18
N TYR A 252 -17.96 -10.29 -2.51
CA TYR A 252 -17.31 -11.58 -2.27
C TYR A 252 -18.39 -12.65 -2.07
N GLY A 253 -18.00 -13.90 -2.28
CA GLY A 253 -18.80 -15.10 -2.13
C GLY A 253 -18.60 -15.75 -0.76
N GLN A 254 -18.36 -17.07 -0.77
CA GLN A 254 -18.33 -17.87 0.44
C GLN A 254 -17.10 -17.55 1.30
N TYR A 255 -17.31 -17.60 2.62
CA TYR A 255 -16.28 -17.48 3.64
C TYR A 255 -15.82 -18.86 4.12
N SER A 256 -14.51 -18.99 4.37
CA SER A 256 -13.96 -20.08 5.19
C SER A 256 -12.79 -19.58 6.04
N GLY A 257 -12.41 -20.34 7.08
CA GLY A 257 -11.25 -20.05 7.91
C GLY A 257 -11.55 -19.92 9.41
N LYS A 258 -10.54 -19.49 10.18
CA LYS A 258 -10.52 -19.54 11.64
C LYS A 258 -10.73 -18.18 12.32
N ALA A 259 -10.75 -17.09 11.55
CA ALA A 259 -10.88 -15.74 12.10
C ALA A 259 -12.34 -15.31 12.39
N GLY A 260 -13.32 -16.11 11.97
CA GLY A 260 -14.72 -15.70 11.85
C GLY A 260 -14.94 -14.71 10.68
N ASP A 261 -16.18 -14.65 10.20
CA ASP A 261 -16.57 -13.82 9.05
C ASP A 261 -16.88 -12.38 9.47
N ALA A 262 -15.84 -11.56 9.65
CA ALA A 262 -16.01 -10.17 10.01
C ALA A 262 -16.43 -9.28 8.83
N LEU A 263 -16.13 -9.66 7.57
CA LEU A 263 -16.56 -8.85 6.42
C LEU A 263 -18.09 -8.86 6.29
N THR A 264 -18.76 -9.96 6.63
CA THR A 264 -20.23 -10.04 6.64
C THR A 264 -20.87 -9.42 7.89
N GLY A 265 -20.08 -8.96 8.86
CA GLY A 265 -20.59 -8.40 10.12
C GLY A 265 -20.80 -9.43 11.25
N GLY A 266 -20.37 -10.69 11.06
CA GLY A 266 -20.56 -11.76 12.04
C GLY A 266 -21.94 -12.42 11.98
N GLY A 267 -22.36 -13.07 13.07
CA GLY A 267 -23.56 -13.91 13.11
C GLY A 267 -24.86 -13.21 13.53
N GLY A 268 -24.81 -11.94 13.95
CA GLY A 268 -25.98 -11.19 14.40
C GLY A 268 -26.61 -10.38 13.27
N MET A 269 -27.95 -10.36 13.20
CA MET A 269 -28.68 -9.67 12.11
C MET A 269 -28.45 -8.16 12.11
N VAL A 270 -28.32 -7.54 13.29
CA VAL A 270 -28.14 -6.08 13.41
C VAL A 270 -26.75 -5.70 12.92
N GLU A 271 -25.74 -6.44 13.36
CA GLU A 271 -24.35 -6.27 12.95
C GLU A 271 -24.21 -6.53 11.45
N GLN A 272 -24.82 -7.58 10.92
CA GLN A 272 -24.80 -7.85 9.48
C GLN A 272 -25.41 -6.69 8.68
N TRP A 273 -26.53 -6.12 9.12
CA TRP A 273 -27.12 -4.95 8.46
C TRP A 273 -26.20 -3.73 8.48
N SER A 274 -25.59 -3.41 9.62
CA SER A 274 -24.81 -2.18 9.81
C SER A 274 -23.33 -2.30 9.47
N SER A 275 -22.77 -3.51 9.37
CA SER A 275 -21.33 -3.71 9.28
C SER A 275 -20.88 -4.69 8.20
N CYS A 276 -21.83 -5.31 7.48
CA CYS A 276 -21.50 -6.07 6.27
C CYS A 276 -20.90 -5.14 5.21
N LEU A 277 -19.74 -5.53 4.70
CA LEU A 277 -18.97 -4.78 3.72
C LEU A 277 -19.28 -5.21 2.28
N SER A 278 -19.96 -6.35 2.09
CA SER A 278 -20.41 -6.80 0.76
C SER A 278 -21.40 -5.80 0.16
N GLY A 279 -21.12 -5.38 -1.06
CA GLY A 279 -21.87 -4.36 -1.79
C GLY A 279 -21.56 -2.92 -1.37
N MET A 280 -20.65 -2.67 -0.42
CA MET A 280 -20.29 -1.32 -0.01
C MET A 280 -19.30 -0.69 -0.99
N GLN A 281 -19.48 0.61 -1.24
CA GLN A 281 -18.52 1.42 -1.99
C GLN A 281 -17.32 1.76 -1.09
N PHE A 282 -16.16 1.96 -1.72
CA PHE A 282 -14.98 2.41 -0.98
C PHE A 282 -15.19 3.87 -0.54
N SER A 283 -14.72 4.22 0.65
CA SER A 283 -14.82 5.57 1.21
C SER A 283 -13.48 6.00 1.79
N THR A 284 -13.16 7.29 1.68
CA THR A 284 -11.99 7.95 2.26
C THR A 284 -12.42 9.25 2.95
N GLY A 285 -11.54 9.89 3.72
CA GLY A 285 -11.90 11.10 4.48
C GLY A 285 -12.40 12.27 3.60
N ASP A 286 -11.99 12.29 2.33
CA ASP A 286 -12.37 13.28 1.31
C ASP A 286 -13.48 12.80 0.35
N GLN A 287 -13.82 11.51 0.32
CA GLN A 287 -14.92 10.95 -0.46
C GLN A 287 -15.73 9.96 0.37
N ASP A 288 -16.90 10.41 0.81
CA ASP A 288 -17.84 9.62 1.60
C ASP A 288 -18.83 8.88 0.70
N ASN A 289 -18.78 7.55 0.73
CA ASN A 289 -19.72 6.65 0.03
C ASN A 289 -20.28 5.58 1.00
N ASP A 290 -20.25 5.86 2.32
CA ASP A 290 -20.73 4.94 3.33
C ASP A 290 -22.24 5.11 3.59
N ARG A 291 -22.81 4.32 4.52
CA ARG A 291 -24.25 4.34 4.84
C ARG A 291 -24.55 5.08 6.15
N PHE A 292 -23.57 5.78 6.71
CA PHE A 292 -23.69 6.47 7.97
C PHE A 292 -24.14 7.93 7.78
N LEU A 293 -25.45 8.12 7.62
CA LEU A 293 -26.08 9.43 7.33
C LEU A 293 -25.77 10.56 8.34
N GLN A 294 -25.33 10.24 9.57
CA GLN A 294 -25.08 11.24 10.61
C GLN A 294 -23.63 11.74 10.62
N GLY A 295 -22.73 11.12 9.85
CA GLY A 295 -21.30 11.41 9.92
C GLY A 295 -20.55 10.81 8.74
N SER A 296 -19.31 10.43 8.97
CA SER A 296 -18.49 9.76 7.95
C SER A 296 -17.58 8.75 8.63
N CYS A 297 -17.78 7.47 8.32
CA CYS A 297 -17.01 6.38 8.89
C CYS A 297 -15.54 6.52 8.56
N ALA A 298 -15.19 6.96 7.36
CA ALA A 298 -13.80 7.16 6.96
C ALA A 298 -13.10 8.26 7.78
N LYS A 299 -13.82 9.32 8.17
CA LYS A 299 -13.28 10.39 9.03
C LYS A 299 -13.11 9.94 10.48
N GLU A 300 -14.10 9.25 11.04
CA GLU A 300 -14.03 8.71 12.41
C GLU A 300 -12.93 7.64 12.53
N ASN A 301 -12.81 6.78 11.52
CA ASN A 301 -11.85 5.68 11.50
C ASN A 301 -10.47 6.07 10.98
N GLN A 302 -10.30 7.28 10.44
CA GLN A 302 -9.04 7.79 9.88
C GLN A 302 -8.40 6.81 8.89
N ALA A 303 -9.20 6.25 7.99
CA ALA A 303 -8.77 5.22 7.04
C ALA A 303 -9.65 5.22 5.79
N GLY A 304 -9.15 4.63 4.71
CA GLY A 304 -9.95 4.27 3.54
C GLY A 304 -10.38 2.81 3.62
N TRP A 305 -11.67 2.53 3.44
CA TRP A 305 -12.23 1.19 3.52
C TRP A 305 -13.62 1.09 2.85
N TRP A 306 -14.13 -0.13 2.70
CA TRP A 306 -15.51 -0.40 2.26
C TRP A 306 -16.50 -0.22 3.40
N PHE A 307 -16.57 0.98 3.99
CA PHE A 307 -17.41 1.24 5.15
C PHE A 307 -18.92 1.12 4.86
N ASN A 308 -19.65 0.61 5.84
CA ASN A 308 -21.11 0.61 5.92
C ASN A 308 -21.56 1.60 7.02
N ARG A 309 -21.85 1.10 8.24
CA ARG A 309 -22.23 1.89 9.43
C ARG A 309 -21.68 1.28 10.75
N CYS A 310 -20.38 1.22 10.98
CA CYS A 310 -19.29 1.52 10.05
C CYS A 310 -18.62 0.24 9.54
N HIS A 311 -18.20 -0.66 10.44
CA HIS A 311 -17.49 -1.88 10.08
C HIS A 311 -17.51 -2.90 11.21
N ALA A 312 -17.23 -4.16 10.87
CA ALA A 312 -16.86 -5.20 11.83
C ALA A 312 -15.39 -5.65 11.65
N ALA A 313 -14.75 -5.19 10.58
CA ALA A 313 -13.33 -5.32 10.33
C ALA A 313 -12.82 -4.06 9.63
N ASN A 314 -11.67 -3.56 10.08
CA ASN A 314 -10.97 -2.45 9.46
C ASN A 314 -9.47 -2.73 9.51
N LEU A 315 -8.90 -3.23 8.41
CA LEU A 315 -7.47 -3.56 8.35
C LEU A 315 -6.61 -2.33 7.99
N ASN A 316 -7.24 -1.23 7.57
CA ASN A 316 -6.59 0.02 7.21
C ASN A 316 -6.60 1.05 8.35
N GLY A 317 -7.22 0.71 9.49
CA GLY A 317 -7.29 1.58 10.65
C GLY A 317 -5.93 1.99 11.23
N LYS A 318 -6.00 2.85 12.24
CA LYS A 318 -4.85 3.36 12.96
C LYS A 318 -4.11 2.23 13.68
N PHE A 319 -2.79 2.24 13.57
CA PHE A 319 -1.95 1.18 14.13
C PHE A 319 -1.71 1.41 15.62
N TYR A 320 -2.51 0.79 16.49
CA TYR A 320 -2.28 0.83 17.93
C TYR A 320 -1.33 -0.29 18.37
N ARG A 321 -0.23 0.10 19.02
CA ARG A 321 0.75 -0.85 19.57
C ARG A 321 0.19 -1.54 20.81
N ARG A 322 0.57 -2.80 21.02
CA ARG A 322 0.22 -3.64 22.20
C ARG A 322 -1.23 -4.15 22.26
N GLY A 323 -1.98 -4.07 21.16
CA GLY A 323 -3.27 -4.74 21.04
C GLY A 323 -4.40 -3.89 21.55
N LYS A 324 -4.68 -3.97 22.86
CA LYS A 324 -5.79 -3.24 23.48
C LYS A 324 -5.54 -1.75 23.43
N TYR A 325 -6.54 -0.97 23.02
CA TYR A 325 -6.46 0.47 22.94
C TYR A 325 -7.72 1.15 23.49
N LYS A 326 -7.60 2.44 23.80
CA LYS A 326 -8.70 3.32 24.16
C LYS A 326 -8.62 4.55 23.25
N ALA A 327 -9.71 4.87 22.60
CA ALA A 327 -9.85 6.00 21.70
C ALA A 327 -11.32 6.45 21.69
N GLU A 328 -11.61 7.56 21.02
CA GLU A 328 -12.98 8.05 20.84
C GLU A 328 -13.82 7.07 20.02
N TYR A 329 -13.23 6.50 18.97
CA TYR A 329 -13.83 5.52 18.07
C TYR A 329 -12.99 4.23 18.05
N ASP A 330 -13.59 3.14 17.57
CA ASP A 330 -12.95 1.84 17.36
C ASP A 330 -12.12 1.79 16.06
N ASN A 331 -11.27 2.79 15.88
CA ASN A 331 -10.53 3.08 14.66
C ASN A 331 -9.20 2.31 14.49
N GLY A 332 -9.02 1.21 15.21
CA GLY A 332 -7.81 0.39 15.15
C GLY A 332 -7.72 -0.53 13.92
N VAL A 333 -6.63 -1.28 13.82
CA VAL A 333 -6.51 -2.40 12.87
C VAL A 333 -7.27 -3.61 13.42
N VAL A 334 -8.54 -3.79 13.10
CA VAL A 334 -9.44 -4.69 13.86
C VAL A 334 -10.05 -5.80 13.02
N TRP A 335 -10.33 -6.93 13.69
CA TRP A 335 -11.12 -8.04 13.16
C TRP A 335 -12.10 -8.51 14.25
N GLY A 336 -13.35 -8.03 14.18
CA GLY A 336 -14.33 -8.10 15.26
C GLY A 336 -14.62 -9.52 15.73
N THR A 337 -14.78 -10.46 14.79
CA THR A 337 -15.10 -11.87 15.09
C THR A 337 -13.96 -12.66 15.73
N TRP A 338 -12.75 -12.10 15.81
CA TRP A 338 -11.59 -12.77 16.43
C TRP A 338 -11.12 -12.10 17.72
N LYS A 339 -10.88 -10.78 17.71
CA LYS A 339 -10.33 -10.05 18.87
C LYS A 339 -11.22 -8.92 19.39
N GLY A 340 -12.37 -8.69 18.74
CA GLY A 340 -13.23 -7.55 19.00
C GLY A 340 -12.68 -6.24 18.42
N LEU A 341 -13.48 -5.18 18.52
CA LEU A 341 -13.21 -3.88 17.90
C LEU A 341 -12.22 -3.01 18.71
N TRP A 342 -11.99 -3.34 19.99
CA TRP A 342 -11.05 -2.60 20.86
C TRP A 342 -9.67 -3.27 21.00
N TYR A 343 -9.30 -4.09 20.02
CA TYR A 343 -7.99 -4.74 19.93
C TYR A 343 -7.40 -4.57 18.53
N SER A 344 -6.33 -3.78 18.41
CA SER A 344 -5.59 -3.59 17.16
C SER A 344 -4.62 -4.72 16.93
N LEU A 345 -4.72 -5.39 15.79
CA LEU A 345 -3.84 -6.46 15.37
C LEU A 345 -2.41 -5.98 15.13
N ARG A 346 -1.47 -6.90 15.26
CA ARG A 346 -0.03 -6.65 15.07
C ARG A 346 0.37 -6.78 13.60
N HIS A 347 -0.16 -7.81 12.93
CA HIS A 347 0.08 -8.02 11.51
C HIS A 347 -1.21 -8.33 10.77
N THR A 348 -1.33 -7.78 9.57
CA THR A 348 -2.39 -8.11 8.62
C THR A 348 -1.77 -8.23 7.25
N THR A 349 -2.25 -9.16 6.45
CA THR A 349 -1.88 -9.25 5.03
C THR A 349 -3.10 -9.71 4.25
N MET A 350 -3.44 -8.98 3.20
CA MET A 350 -4.48 -9.38 2.25
C MET A 350 -3.80 -9.72 0.93
N LYS A 351 -4.11 -10.91 0.41
CA LYS A 351 -3.47 -11.43 -0.81
C LYS A 351 -4.45 -12.24 -1.64
N VAL A 352 -4.28 -12.19 -2.95
CA VAL A 352 -5.15 -12.82 -3.95
C VAL A 352 -4.39 -13.88 -4.72
N ARG A 353 -5.11 -14.93 -5.09
CA ARG A 353 -4.69 -15.95 -6.05
C ARG A 353 -5.93 -16.43 -6.83
N PRO A 354 -5.79 -16.95 -8.06
CA PRO A 354 -6.91 -17.62 -8.72
C PRO A 354 -7.50 -18.74 -7.86
N LEU A 355 -8.83 -18.89 -7.89
CA LEU A 355 -9.57 -19.91 -7.13
C LEU A 355 -9.17 -21.32 -7.55
N VAL A 356 -9.03 -21.54 -8.86
CA VAL A 356 -8.45 -22.76 -9.42
C VAL A 356 -6.97 -22.53 -9.60
N PHE A 357 -6.21 -22.86 -8.57
CA PHE A 357 -4.75 -22.88 -8.60
C PHE A 357 -4.29 -24.30 -8.25
N LEU A 358 -3.69 -24.98 -9.21
CA LEU A 358 -3.19 -26.35 -9.02
C LEU A 358 -1.80 -26.26 -8.39
N ASP A 359 -1.72 -26.45 -7.08
CA ASP A 359 -0.44 -26.84 -6.48
C ASP A 359 -0.14 -28.31 -6.84
N ILE A 360 1.15 -28.64 -6.98
CA ILE A 360 1.63 -29.97 -7.39
C ILE A 360 1.35 -31.04 -6.29
N ALA A 361 0.57 -30.73 -5.26
CA ALA A 361 0.01 -31.75 -4.37
C ALA A 361 -1.18 -32.48 -4.98
N GLY A 362 -1.75 -32.01 -6.10
CA GLY A 362 -2.95 -32.64 -6.70
C GLY A 362 -4.18 -32.62 -5.80
N SER A 363 -4.11 -31.85 -4.71
CA SER A 363 -5.24 -31.59 -3.83
C SER A 363 -5.74 -30.21 -4.23
N GLY A 364 -6.82 -30.14 -5.02
CA GLY A 364 -7.64 -28.92 -5.15
C GLY A 364 -8.30 -28.48 -3.82
N ALA A 365 -7.65 -28.80 -2.70
CA ALA A 365 -7.93 -28.51 -1.33
C ALA A 365 -6.55 -28.35 -0.66
N GLY A 366 -5.96 -27.16 -0.76
CA GLY A 366 -5.21 -26.70 0.40
C GLY A 366 -6.22 -26.65 1.54
N ASP A 367 -5.91 -27.34 2.65
CA ASP A 367 -6.86 -27.56 3.76
C ASP A 367 -7.74 -26.33 4.02
N ILE A 368 -9.05 -26.53 3.79
CA ILE A 368 -10.13 -25.55 3.99
C ILE A 368 -10.17 -25.09 5.46
#